data_AF-A0A917MAE6-F1
#
_entry.id   AF-A0A917MAE6-F1
#
_cell.length_a   1.000
_cell.length_b   1.000
_cell.length_c   1.000
_cell.angle_alpha   90.00
_cell.angle_beta   90.00
_cell.angle_gamma   90.00
#
_symmetry.space_group_name_H-M   'P 1'
#
loop_
_entity.id
_entity.type
_entity.pdbx_description
1 polymer ?
#
loop_
_entity_poly.entity_id
_entity_poly.type
_entity_poly.pdbx_seq_one_letter_code
_entity_poly.pdbx_strand_id
1 'polypeptide(L)'
;MADYIYLLENRLSQAQQASLRTVREAARNKGLTVFLVGGAVRDLTSGSPVRDLDVAVQGNALKLKKDIEKAGGKISGEHEEGHTFYARFPDGVRMEIGSTLSVTYPKPGKPVFKSATILEDLRRRDFTANAMAISLNDGSYGLLMDPLNGVADIENRELRLVSNYGFIEEPVRMIRAVRLAARLGWHMDEKTQERYETGKKEGYISALDTFHRGYETEEIFHEEDPLRVLKRLEAEGWMKHLAPTLSAAKANVPELEKLRASHTQLQLQGIHPEGSVANFSLLTAKMAPKEVSALKKSFPRQGFVGEIEALEGEAKEFIAQFSGKGAALPSQAWKLLYSSKPEAILWAAHTAKAPAVKAKFESFYKEWPQAKQKLPHTLMQEMRIVPGVPRYEELLDKLFFELMDEKLGTVEEMKAYLEPYSPPAPPPPVHLRRARVAKKEAKPAKSRKKAVAAEGAEGVAELEASAETPVVAAAKPVKVAAAKAAAPAKKAAPVKVVAKKAAAPAKKTAAPVKKAAPVKKVVVKAPAKKSVAKKPAAPVKKVAAKKPAAKKAAPKKAPAKAVAKKAPVKVVAKAAAKKTVPVKKAPPAKKKR
;
A
#
# COMPACT_ATOMS: atom_id res chain seq x y z
N MET A 1 -9.27 -12.47 19.28
CA MET A 1 -9.38 -11.21 18.51
C MET A 1 -7.99 -10.89 17.97
N ALA A 2 -7.89 -10.25 16.80
CA ALA A 2 -6.62 -9.76 16.31
C ALA A 2 -6.16 -8.54 17.14
N ASP A 3 -4.87 -8.47 17.44
CA ASP A 3 -4.26 -7.28 18.04
C ASP A 3 -3.89 -6.30 16.92
N TYR A 4 -4.72 -5.27 16.75
CA TYR A 4 -4.53 -4.26 15.71
C TYR A 4 -3.43 -3.23 16.06
N ILE A 5 -2.98 -3.14 17.31
CA ILE A 5 -1.77 -2.38 17.66
C ILE A 5 -0.56 -3.12 17.08
N TYR A 6 -0.45 -4.41 17.37
CA TYR A 6 0.59 -5.28 16.80
C TYR A 6 0.58 -5.27 15.26
N LEU A 7 -0.60 -5.29 14.61
CA LEU A 7 -0.68 -5.18 13.15
C LEU A 7 -0.17 -3.82 12.63
N LEU A 8 -0.54 -2.69 13.25
CA LEU A 8 -0.05 -1.37 12.85
C LEU A 8 1.47 -1.22 13.02
N GLU A 9 2.05 -1.85 14.05
CA GLU A 9 3.48 -1.80 14.35
C GLU A 9 4.33 -2.74 13.48
N ASN A 10 3.76 -3.86 13.00
CA ASN A 10 4.52 -4.93 12.34
C ASN A 10 4.15 -5.19 10.86
N ARG A 11 3.01 -4.69 10.35
CA ARG A 11 2.62 -4.82 8.93
C ARG A 11 2.73 -3.52 8.11
N LEU A 12 2.96 -2.37 8.75
CA LEU A 12 3.25 -1.11 8.08
C LEU A 12 4.76 -0.85 8.02
N SER A 13 5.26 -0.35 6.89
CA SER A 13 6.67 0.06 6.76
C SER A 13 7.00 1.23 7.69
N GLN A 14 8.28 1.44 8.02
CA GLN A 14 8.68 2.54 8.90
C GLN A 14 8.24 3.93 8.37
N ALA A 15 8.24 4.13 7.04
CA ALA A 15 7.72 5.33 6.41
C ALA A 15 6.19 5.47 6.51
N GLN A 16 5.45 4.36 6.41
CA GLN A 16 4.00 4.34 6.64
C GLN A 16 3.66 4.65 8.11
N GLN A 17 4.41 4.08 9.05
CA GLN A 17 4.26 4.42 10.48
C GLN A 17 4.62 5.89 10.76
N ALA A 18 5.69 6.41 10.15
CA ALA A 18 6.10 7.81 10.30
C ALA A 18 5.05 8.79 9.75
N SER A 19 4.53 8.55 8.54
CA SER A 19 3.47 9.38 7.95
C SER A 19 2.17 9.32 8.74
N LEU A 20 1.79 8.16 9.30
CA LEU A 20 0.65 8.08 10.24
C LEU A 20 0.91 8.86 11.54
N ARG A 21 2.13 8.83 12.10
CA ARG A 21 2.49 9.67 13.27
C ARG A 21 2.32 11.16 12.95
N THR A 22 2.85 11.63 11.83
CA THR A 22 2.66 13.01 11.34
C THR A 22 1.19 13.43 11.26
N VAL A 23 0.32 12.56 10.72
CA VAL A 23 -1.11 12.88 10.58
C VAL A 23 -1.85 12.83 11.93
N ARG A 24 -1.48 11.91 12.83
CA ARG A 24 -1.98 11.88 14.21
C ARG A 24 -1.64 13.17 14.96
N GLU A 25 -0.39 13.63 14.86
CA GLU A 25 0.05 14.89 15.47
C GLU A 25 -0.68 16.10 14.89
N ALA A 26 -0.81 16.18 13.56
CA ALA A 26 -1.54 17.24 12.88
C ALA A 26 -3.04 17.28 13.26
N ALA A 27 -3.68 16.12 13.45
CA ALA A 27 -5.06 16.01 13.91
C ALA A 27 -5.22 16.36 15.40
N ARG A 28 -4.36 15.83 16.26
CA ARG A 28 -4.31 16.10 17.71
C ARG A 28 -4.14 17.58 18.00
N ASN A 29 -3.25 18.26 17.27
CA ASN A 29 -3.03 19.71 17.37
C ASN A 29 -4.25 20.57 16.99
N LYS A 30 -5.34 19.97 16.48
CA LYS A 30 -6.60 20.64 16.15
C LYS A 30 -7.82 20.03 16.85
N GLY A 31 -7.62 19.12 17.80
CA GLY A 31 -8.69 18.40 18.50
C GLY A 31 -9.53 17.50 17.59
N LEU A 32 -8.99 17.06 16.45
CA LEU A 32 -9.70 16.24 15.48
C LEU A 32 -9.47 14.74 15.74
N THR A 33 -10.55 13.96 15.67
CA THR A 33 -10.50 12.49 15.82
C THR A 33 -10.04 11.86 14.50
N VAL A 34 -9.14 10.87 14.56
CA VAL A 34 -8.48 10.29 13.38
C VAL A 34 -8.53 8.76 13.37
N PHE A 35 -8.72 8.18 12.19
CA PHE A 35 -8.89 6.75 11.94
C PHE A 35 -8.17 6.32 10.66
N LEU A 36 -7.51 5.15 10.67
CA LEU A 36 -7.19 4.42 9.44
C LEU A 36 -8.48 3.74 8.96
N VAL A 37 -8.74 3.71 7.66
CA VAL A 37 -9.99 3.16 7.08
C VAL A 37 -9.74 2.36 5.80
N GLY A 38 -10.80 1.91 5.13
CA GLY A 38 -10.77 1.63 3.70
C GLY A 38 -9.89 0.44 3.29
N GLY A 39 -9.20 0.59 2.16
CA GLY A 39 -8.32 -0.43 1.62
C GLY A 39 -7.13 -0.72 2.52
N ALA A 40 -6.64 0.28 3.25
CA ALA A 40 -5.54 0.11 4.20
C ALA A 40 -5.91 -0.85 5.34
N VAL A 41 -7.09 -0.69 5.96
CA VAL A 41 -7.57 -1.61 7.03
C VAL A 41 -7.84 -3.01 6.48
N ARG A 42 -8.40 -3.11 5.26
CA ARG A 42 -8.60 -4.41 4.58
C ARG A 42 -7.28 -5.16 4.41
N ASP A 43 -6.30 -4.52 3.77
CA ASP A 43 -5.02 -5.15 3.40
C ASP A 43 -4.19 -5.48 4.66
N LEU A 44 -4.19 -4.58 5.65
CA LEU A 44 -3.59 -4.81 6.97
C LEU A 44 -4.19 -6.04 7.67
N THR A 45 -5.50 -6.26 7.53
CA THR A 45 -6.21 -7.40 8.14
C THR A 45 -5.93 -8.70 7.37
N SER A 46 -6.07 -8.69 6.04
CA SER A 46 -5.85 -9.86 5.18
C SER A 46 -4.40 -10.36 5.18
N GLY A 47 -3.44 -9.53 5.62
CA GLY A 47 -2.01 -9.82 5.54
C GLY A 47 -1.43 -9.54 4.15
N SER A 48 -2.15 -8.79 3.32
CA SER A 48 -1.62 -8.24 2.07
C SER A 48 -0.74 -7.02 2.36
N PRO A 49 0.29 -6.71 1.55
CA PRO A 49 1.04 -5.48 1.69
C PRO A 49 0.12 -4.25 1.57
N VAL A 50 0.10 -3.40 2.60
CA VAL A 50 -0.58 -2.11 2.55
C VAL A 50 0.20 -1.21 1.59
N ARG A 51 -0.47 -0.73 0.52
CA ARG A 51 0.19 0.04 -0.56
C ARG A 51 -0.07 1.54 -0.45
N ASP A 52 -1.29 1.88 -0.08
CA ASP A 52 -1.83 3.20 0.15
C ASP A 52 -2.50 3.25 1.53
N LEU A 53 -2.47 4.43 2.16
CA LEU A 53 -3.08 4.67 3.46
C LEU A 53 -4.33 5.54 3.31
N ASP A 54 -5.50 4.99 3.63
CA ASP A 54 -6.75 5.77 3.71
C ASP A 54 -6.95 6.24 5.15
N VAL A 55 -7.04 7.55 5.36
CA VAL A 55 -7.26 8.16 6.68
C VAL A 55 -8.55 8.97 6.69
N ALA A 56 -9.45 8.66 7.63
CA ALA A 56 -10.65 9.44 7.89
C ALA A 56 -10.48 10.32 9.13
N VAL A 57 -10.92 11.58 9.03
CA VAL A 57 -10.84 12.58 10.11
C VAL A 57 -12.25 13.06 10.46
N GLN A 58 -12.65 12.94 11.72
CA GLN A 58 -13.94 13.44 12.20
C GLN A 58 -13.88 14.95 12.40
N GLY A 59 -14.32 15.68 11.38
CA GLY A 59 -14.19 17.13 11.24
C GLY A 59 -13.98 17.52 9.79
N ASN A 60 -13.23 18.60 9.55
CA ASN A 60 -12.82 19.01 8.20
C ASN A 60 -11.35 18.66 7.98
N ALA A 61 -11.09 17.63 7.18
CA ALA A 61 -9.74 17.14 6.87
C ALA A 61 -8.89 18.16 6.11
N LEU A 62 -9.50 18.97 5.23
CA LEU A 62 -8.78 19.97 4.43
C LEU A 62 -8.01 20.99 5.30
N LYS A 63 -8.42 21.18 6.56
CA LYS A 63 -7.68 21.98 7.54
C LYS A 63 -6.28 21.45 7.85
N LEU A 64 -5.96 20.18 7.59
CA LEU A 64 -4.67 19.56 7.92
C LEU A 64 -3.58 19.83 6.89
N LYS A 65 -3.92 20.16 5.62
CA LYS A 65 -2.97 20.33 4.50
C LYS A 65 -1.68 21.08 4.89
N LYS A 66 -1.83 22.29 5.44
CA LYS A 66 -0.71 23.18 5.82
C LYS A 66 0.24 22.63 6.89
N ASP A 67 -0.16 21.62 7.65
CA ASP A 67 0.68 21.03 8.69
C ASP A 67 1.29 19.70 8.21
N ILE A 68 0.60 18.98 7.32
CA ILE A 68 1.20 17.91 6.51
C ILE A 68 2.33 18.45 5.61
N GLU A 69 2.14 19.62 5.00
CA GLU A 69 3.14 20.32 4.18
C GLU A 69 4.39 20.70 4.99
N LYS A 70 4.22 21.27 6.20
CA LYS A 70 5.34 21.58 7.11
C LYS A 70 6.12 20.34 7.54
N ALA A 71 5.43 19.21 7.68
CA ALA A 71 6.00 17.93 8.07
C ALA A 71 6.53 17.10 6.87
N GLY A 72 6.72 17.72 5.71
CA GLY A 72 7.38 17.12 4.55
C GLY A 72 6.48 16.30 3.61
N GLY A 73 5.18 16.21 3.88
CA GLY A 73 4.22 15.67 2.93
C GLY A 73 3.93 16.65 1.79
N LYS A 74 3.75 16.16 0.56
CA LYS A 74 3.42 16.98 -0.61
C LYS A 74 1.97 16.74 -1.00
N ILE A 75 1.15 17.79 -1.10
CA ILE A 75 -0.24 17.65 -1.58
C ILE A 75 -0.21 17.34 -3.08
N SER A 76 -0.78 16.20 -3.48
CA SER A 76 -0.77 15.71 -4.87
C SER A 76 -2.09 15.91 -5.60
N GLY A 77 -3.16 16.30 -4.90
CA GLY A 77 -4.46 16.64 -5.47
C GLY A 77 -5.53 16.81 -4.39
N GLU A 78 -6.75 17.14 -4.79
CA GLU A 78 -7.88 17.33 -3.88
C GLU A 78 -9.23 16.99 -4.52
N HIS A 79 -10.21 16.70 -3.67
CA HIS A 79 -11.60 16.55 -4.03
C HIS A 79 -12.43 17.38 -3.04
N GLU A 80 -12.75 18.62 -3.42
CA GLU A 80 -13.37 19.60 -2.53
C GLU A 80 -14.75 19.17 -2.04
N GLU A 81 -15.62 18.68 -2.94
CA GLU A 81 -16.99 18.25 -2.58
C GLU A 81 -16.99 17.15 -1.52
N GLY A 82 -16.10 16.17 -1.63
CA GLY A 82 -15.90 15.11 -0.65
C GLY A 82 -15.01 15.48 0.54
N HIS A 83 -14.56 16.73 0.65
CA HIS A 83 -13.60 17.21 1.66
C HIS A 83 -12.39 16.28 1.85
N THR A 84 -11.82 15.78 0.74
CA THR A 84 -10.67 14.87 0.70
C THR A 84 -9.47 15.54 0.04
N PHE A 85 -8.26 15.17 0.46
CA PHE A 85 -7.03 15.51 -0.26
C PHE A 85 -6.03 14.35 -0.30
N TYR A 86 -5.15 14.40 -1.29
CA TYR A 86 -4.13 13.39 -1.55
C TYR A 86 -2.76 13.91 -1.14
N ALA A 87 -1.97 13.06 -0.46
CA ALA A 87 -0.65 13.39 0.01
C ALA A 87 0.39 12.33 -0.41
N ARG A 88 1.57 12.80 -0.79
CA ARG A 88 2.79 12.01 -1.05
C ARG A 88 3.80 12.33 0.04
N PHE A 89 4.04 11.37 0.93
CA PHE A 89 5.03 11.47 2.00
C PHE A 89 6.42 11.00 1.51
N PRO A 90 7.49 11.13 2.32
CA PRO A 90 8.77 10.48 2.08
C PRO A 90 8.65 8.97 1.78
N ASP A 91 9.71 8.43 1.17
CA ASP A 91 9.85 7.01 0.80
C ASP A 91 8.68 6.44 -0.03
N GLY A 92 8.00 7.30 -0.79
CA GLY A 92 6.93 6.91 -1.70
C GLY A 92 5.60 6.59 -1.03
N VAL A 93 5.35 6.97 0.22
CA VAL A 93 4.07 6.64 0.87
C VAL A 93 2.93 7.51 0.30
N ARG A 94 1.97 6.88 -0.39
CA ARG A 94 0.71 7.47 -0.87
C ARG A 94 -0.34 7.45 0.25
N MET A 95 -1.03 8.56 0.47
CA MET A 95 -2.10 8.67 1.47
C MET A 95 -3.29 9.48 0.96
N GLU A 96 -4.50 9.00 1.20
CA GLU A 96 -5.75 9.75 1.05
C GLU A 96 -6.21 10.21 2.44
N ILE A 97 -6.49 11.51 2.61
CA ILE A 97 -6.94 12.08 3.90
C ILE A 97 -8.31 12.74 3.67
N GLY A 98 -9.36 12.05 4.10
CA GLY A 98 -10.76 12.42 3.93
C GLY A 98 -11.45 12.83 5.22
N SER A 99 -12.56 13.55 5.08
CA SER A 99 -13.45 13.88 6.21
C SER A 99 -14.48 12.77 6.43
N THR A 100 -14.92 12.51 7.67
CA THR A 100 -16.06 11.58 7.90
C THR A 100 -17.36 12.25 7.48
N LEU A 101 -18.04 11.65 6.50
CA LEU A 101 -19.20 12.23 5.85
C LEU A 101 -20.34 11.21 5.77
N SER A 102 -21.58 11.67 5.94
CA SER A 102 -22.77 10.99 5.44
C SER A 102 -23.10 11.54 4.07
N VAL A 103 -23.65 10.70 3.20
CA VAL A 103 -24.01 11.05 1.83
C VAL A 103 -25.45 10.66 1.58
N THR A 104 -26.22 11.62 1.07
CA THR A 104 -27.52 11.35 0.45
C THR A 104 -27.38 11.47 -1.06
N TYR A 105 -28.10 10.64 -1.82
CA TYR A 105 -28.08 10.67 -3.29
C TYR A 105 -29.47 11.07 -3.84
N PRO A 106 -29.79 12.39 -3.99
CA PRO A 106 -31.07 12.83 -4.57
C PRO A 106 -31.27 12.37 -6.02
N LYS A 107 -30.18 12.02 -6.72
CA LYS A 107 -30.16 11.38 -8.04
C LYS A 107 -28.96 10.41 -8.11
N PRO A 108 -29.03 9.33 -8.91
CA PRO A 108 -27.89 8.45 -9.19
C PRO A 108 -26.62 9.24 -9.56
N GLY A 109 -25.48 8.86 -8.99
CA GLY A 109 -24.19 9.53 -9.26
C GLY A 109 -24.09 10.99 -8.79
N LYS A 110 -25.06 11.49 -8.00
CA LYS A 110 -25.05 12.87 -7.48
C LYS A 110 -25.10 12.88 -5.95
N PRO A 111 -23.94 12.72 -5.28
CA PRO A 111 -23.86 12.79 -3.82
C PRO A 111 -24.15 14.20 -3.31
N VAL A 112 -24.71 14.28 -2.11
CA VAL A 112 -24.75 15.49 -1.27
C VAL A 112 -24.16 15.12 0.08
N PHE A 113 -22.99 15.69 0.38
CA PHE A 113 -22.18 15.40 1.56
C PHE A 113 -22.62 16.21 2.78
N LYS A 114 -22.55 15.61 3.97
CA LYS A 114 -22.74 16.26 5.28
C LYS A 114 -21.73 15.70 6.28
N SER A 115 -21.23 16.52 7.20
CA SER A 115 -20.39 16.04 8.31
C SER A 115 -21.13 15.00 9.14
N ALA A 116 -20.45 13.89 9.48
CA ALA A 116 -21.04 12.76 10.18
C ALA A 116 -20.03 12.05 11.08
N THR A 117 -20.49 11.09 11.87
CA THR A 117 -19.62 10.20 12.65
C THR A 117 -18.88 9.19 11.78
N ILE A 118 -17.80 8.60 12.30
CA ILE A 118 -17.11 7.48 11.64
C ILE A 118 -18.06 6.31 11.31
N LEU A 119 -19.03 5.98 12.18
CA LEU A 119 -19.96 4.87 11.94
C LEU A 119 -20.93 5.12 10.77
N GLU A 120 -21.28 6.38 10.51
CA GLU A 120 -22.06 6.77 9.34
C GLU A 120 -21.19 6.80 8.07
N ASP A 121 -19.93 7.23 8.20
CA ASP A 121 -18.97 7.20 7.08
C ASP A 121 -18.68 5.78 6.61
N LEU A 122 -18.53 4.82 7.53
CA LEU A 122 -18.38 3.41 7.17
C LEU A 122 -19.63 2.86 6.46
N ARG A 123 -20.83 3.24 6.90
CA ARG A 123 -22.11 2.80 6.30
C ARG A 123 -22.39 3.35 4.90
N ARG A 124 -21.67 4.37 4.43
CA ARG A 124 -21.78 4.86 3.04
C ARG A 124 -20.75 4.24 2.08
N ARG A 125 -19.79 3.43 2.55
CA ARG A 125 -18.70 2.87 1.73
C ARG A 125 -19.19 1.81 0.74
N ASP A 126 -18.29 1.31 -0.09
CA ASP A 126 -18.58 0.43 -1.21
C ASP A 126 -18.81 -1.03 -0.77
N PHE A 127 -17.79 -1.67 -0.19
CA PHE A 127 -17.83 -3.07 0.24
C PHE A 127 -17.55 -3.19 1.74
N THR A 128 -18.14 -4.20 2.40
CA THR A 128 -18.00 -4.45 3.85
C THR A 128 -16.53 -4.55 4.28
N ALA A 129 -15.70 -5.25 3.51
CA ALA A 129 -14.26 -5.36 3.74
C ALA A 129 -13.50 -4.02 3.67
N ASN A 130 -14.04 -3.00 2.98
CA ASN A 130 -13.50 -1.62 2.95
C ASN A 130 -14.20 -0.71 3.99
N ALA A 131 -15.26 -1.19 4.64
CA ALA A 131 -16.14 -0.44 5.52
C ALA A 131 -15.80 -0.63 7.02
N MET A 132 -14.51 -0.76 7.30
CA MET A 132 -13.94 -0.84 8.65
C MET A 132 -13.05 0.38 8.94
N ALA A 133 -12.86 0.68 10.23
CA ALA A 133 -11.89 1.65 10.71
C ALA A 133 -11.01 1.06 11.82
N ILE A 134 -9.76 1.52 11.93
CA ILE A 134 -8.92 1.35 13.13
C ILE A 134 -8.64 2.74 13.68
N SER A 135 -8.95 2.95 14.96
CA SER A 135 -8.76 4.24 15.60
C SER A 135 -7.28 4.57 15.83
N LEU A 136 -6.89 5.81 15.52
CA LEU A 136 -5.51 6.31 15.63
C LEU A 136 -5.36 7.36 16.75
N ASN A 137 -6.37 7.53 17.61
CA ASN A 137 -6.34 8.47 18.74
C ASN A 137 -5.68 7.83 19.96
N ASP A 138 -4.98 8.63 20.77
CA ASP A 138 -4.10 8.10 21.83
C ASP A 138 -4.84 7.30 22.91
N GLY A 139 -6.09 7.67 23.24
CA GLY A 139 -6.94 6.95 24.21
C GLY A 139 -7.72 5.74 23.64
N SER A 140 -7.55 5.43 22.35
CA SER A 140 -8.27 4.34 21.67
C SER A 140 -7.43 3.70 20.56
N TYR A 141 -6.10 3.80 20.64
CA TYR A 141 -5.20 3.39 19.56
C TYR A 141 -5.33 1.89 19.27
N GLY A 142 -5.49 1.53 17.99
CA GLY A 142 -5.71 0.15 17.58
C GLY A 142 -7.14 -0.37 17.78
N LEU A 143 -8.10 0.43 18.27
CA LEU A 143 -9.50 -0.02 18.37
C LEU A 143 -10.11 -0.19 16.98
N LEU A 144 -10.44 -1.44 16.60
CA LEU A 144 -11.21 -1.75 15.39
C LEU A 144 -12.67 -1.31 15.56
N MET A 145 -13.23 -0.74 14.50
CA MET A 145 -14.66 -0.46 14.34
C MET A 145 -15.12 -1.13 13.04
N ASP A 146 -15.77 -2.28 13.16
CA ASP A 146 -16.39 -3.01 12.05
C ASP A 146 -17.92 -3.11 12.27
N PRO A 147 -18.71 -2.14 11.78
CA PRO A 147 -20.16 -2.12 11.96
C PRO A 147 -20.93 -3.02 10.98
N LEU A 148 -20.23 -3.76 10.10
CA LEU A 148 -20.80 -4.49 8.97
C LEU A 148 -20.26 -5.92 8.79
N ASN A 149 -19.42 -6.39 9.72
CA ASN A 149 -18.78 -7.71 9.73
C ASN A 149 -17.84 -7.95 8.53
N GLY A 150 -17.18 -6.89 8.07
CA GLY A 150 -16.18 -6.91 7.01
C GLY A 150 -15.01 -7.87 7.28
N VAL A 151 -14.62 -8.11 8.54
CA VAL A 151 -13.57 -9.10 8.85
C VAL A 151 -13.93 -10.50 8.34
N ALA A 152 -15.18 -10.95 8.51
CA ALA A 152 -15.60 -12.26 8.04
C ALA A 152 -15.67 -12.34 6.50
N ASP A 153 -16.02 -11.25 5.83
CA ASP A 153 -15.99 -11.20 4.36
C ASP A 153 -14.55 -11.23 3.81
N ILE A 154 -13.55 -10.72 4.57
CA ILE A 154 -12.12 -10.92 4.25
C ILE A 154 -11.71 -12.39 4.41
N GLU A 155 -12.13 -13.05 5.50
CA GLU A 155 -11.86 -14.47 5.74
C GLU A 155 -12.46 -15.37 4.63
N ASN A 156 -13.69 -15.07 4.21
CA ASN A 156 -14.40 -15.76 3.12
C ASN A 156 -13.91 -15.36 1.71
N ARG A 157 -13.13 -14.27 1.58
CA ARG A 157 -12.68 -13.69 0.29
C ARG A 157 -13.85 -13.26 -0.61
N GLU A 158 -14.82 -12.59 0.02
CA GLU A 158 -16.05 -12.08 -0.59
C GLU A 158 -16.03 -10.55 -0.69
N LEU A 159 -16.50 -10.02 -1.81
CA LEU A 159 -16.85 -8.62 -2.01
C LEU A 159 -18.37 -8.47 -1.84
N ARG A 160 -18.78 -8.15 -0.61
CA ARG A 160 -20.19 -7.89 -0.25
C ARG A 160 -20.46 -6.38 -0.27
N LEU A 161 -21.48 -5.96 -1.01
CA LEU A 161 -21.87 -4.55 -1.13
C LEU A 161 -22.52 -4.04 0.17
N VAL A 162 -22.14 -2.85 0.66
CA VAL A 162 -22.65 -2.29 1.93
C VAL A 162 -24.13 -1.92 1.87
N SER A 163 -24.57 -1.35 0.75
CA SER A 163 -25.94 -0.90 0.50
C SER A 163 -26.53 -1.71 -0.65
N ASN A 164 -27.76 -2.21 -0.51
CA ASN A 164 -28.50 -2.85 -1.61
C ASN A 164 -28.68 -1.94 -2.85
N TYR A 165 -28.50 -0.62 -2.68
CA TYR A 165 -28.62 0.40 -3.72
C TYR A 165 -27.25 0.93 -4.18
N GLY A 166 -26.12 0.41 -3.66
CA GLY A 166 -24.80 1.01 -3.85
C GLY A 166 -24.36 1.26 -5.30
N PHE A 167 -24.75 0.38 -6.24
CA PHE A 167 -24.48 0.57 -7.68
C PHE A 167 -25.41 1.57 -8.38
N ILE A 168 -26.56 1.90 -7.78
CA ILE A 168 -27.47 2.97 -8.23
C ILE A 168 -27.03 4.31 -7.64
N GLU A 169 -26.66 4.31 -6.36
CA GLU A 169 -26.15 5.46 -5.62
C GLU A 169 -24.85 5.98 -6.27
N GLU A 170 -23.88 5.10 -6.49
CA GLU A 170 -22.53 5.45 -6.96
C GLU A 170 -22.04 4.43 -8.02
N PRO A 171 -22.39 4.60 -9.32
CA PRO A 171 -22.14 3.59 -10.36
C PRO A 171 -20.68 3.19 -10.58
N VAL A 172 -19.73 4.02 -10.16
CA VAL A 172 -18.29 3.68 -10.16
C VAL A 172 -17.98 2.40 -9.37
N ARG A 173 -18.79 2.07 -8.36
CA ARG A 173 -18.60 0.85 -7.55
C ARG A 173 -18.68 -0.42 -8.37
N MET A 174 -19.35 -0.41 -9.52
CA MET A 174 -19.36 -1.53 -10.46
C MET A 174 -17.96 -1.77 -11.06
N ILE A 175 -17.28 -0.69 -11.47
CA ILE A 175 -15.91 -0.73 -11.98
C ILE A 175 -14.94 -1.14 -10.86
N ARG A 176 -15.11 -0.54 -9.67
CA ARG A 176 -14.30 -0.83 -8.48
C ARG A 176 -14.45 -2.29 -8.02
N ALA A 177 -15.64 -2.88 -8.11
CA ALA A 177 -15.86 -4.30 -7.85
C ALA A 177 -14.99 -5.19 -8.76
N VAL A 178 -14.95 -4.88 -10.06
CA VAL A 178 -14.12 -5.63 -11.03
C VAL A 178 -12.63 -5.42 -10.79
N ARG A 179 -12.20 -4.19 -10.44
CA ARG A 179 -10.81 -3.90 -10.08
C ARG A 179 -10.38 -4.65 -8.83
N LEU A 180 -11.17 -4.61 -7.75
CA LEU A 180 -10.87 -5.31 -6.50
C LEU A 180 -10.92 -6.83 -6.66
N ALA A 181 -11.88 -7.38 -7.41
CA ALA A 181 -11.90 -8.81 -7.74
C ALA A 181 -10.66 -9.24 -8.54
N ALA A 182 -10.24 -8.44 -9.52
CA ALA A 182 -9.03 -8.70 -10.29
C ALA A 182 -7.74 -8.59 -9.45
N ARG A 183 -7.63 -7.58 -8.58
CA ARG A 183 -6.51 -7.32 -7.66
C ARG A 183 -6.38 -8.43 -6.61
N LEU A 184 -7.44 -8.63 -5.82
CA LEU A 184 -7.43 -9.49 -4.63
C LEU A 184 -7.64 -10.98 -4.96
N GLY A 185 -8.16 -11.30 -6.15
CA GLY A 185 -8.59 -12.66 -6.51
C GLY A 185 -9.87 -13.10 -5.79
N TRP A 186 -10.64 -12.13 -5.26
CA TRP A 186 -11.89 -12.36 -4.52
C TRP A 186 -13.08 -12.40 -5.48
N HIS A 187 -14.18 -12.99 -5.01
CA HIS A 187 -15.45 -13.09 -5.74
C HIS A 187 -16.49 -12.15 -5.12
N MET A 188 -17.53 -11.78 -5.88
CA MET A 188 -18.67 -11.07 -5.31
C MET A 188 -19.59 -12.07 -4.60
N ASP A 189 -20.15 -11.66 -3.46
CA ASP A 189 -21.28 -12.36 -2.83
C ASP A 189 -22.45 -12.50 -3.82
N GLU A 190 -23.26 -13.56 -3.69
CA GLU A 190 -24.35 -13.89 -4.62
C GLU A 190 -25.28 -12.70 -4.89
N LYS A 191 -25.74 -12.01 -3.84
CA LYS A 191 -26.63 -10.84 -3.96
C LYS A 191 -25.91 -9.64 -4.56
N THR A 192 -24.63 -9.50 -4.28
CA THR A 192 -23.77 -8.47 -4.88
C THR A 192 -23.60 -8.71 -6.38
N GLN A 193 -23.42 -9.96 -6.81
CA GLN A 193 -23.33 -10.36 -8.22
C GLN A 193 -24.68 -10.15 -8.95
N GLU A 194 -25.82 -10.51 -8.33
CA GLU A 194 -27.16 -10.20 -8.88
C GLU A 194 -27.35 -8.70 -9.11
N ARG A 195 -26.97 -7.86 -8.15
CA ARG A 195 -27.08 -6.40 -8.25
C ARG A 195 -26.13 -5.82 -9.30
N TYR A 196 -24.94 -6.39 -9.45
CA TYR A 196 -23.96 -6.00 -10.48
C TYR A 196 -24.49 -6.30 -11.90
N GLU A 197 -25.02 -7.49 -12.15
CA GLU A 197 -25.61 -7.81 -13.46
C GLU A 197 -26.91 -7.05 -13.73
N THR A 198 -27.72 -6.77 -12.69
CA THR A 198 -28.89 -5.87 -12.80
C THR A 198 -28.44 -4.47 -13.25
N GLY A 199 -27.42 -3.89 -12.61
CA GLY A 199 -26.90 -2.58 -12.98
C GLY A 199 -26.22 -2.52 -14.36
N LYS A 200 -25.65 -3.64 -14.82
CA LYS A 200 -25.14 -3.78 -16.20
C LYS A 200 -26.28 -3.75 -17.21
N LYS A 201 -27.35 -4.50 -16.93
CA LYS A 201 -28.56 -4.59 -17.78
C LYS A 201 -29.35 -3.28 -17.84
N GLU A 202 -29.48 -2.57 -16.72
CA GLU A 202 -30.22 -1.30 -16.61
C GLU A 202 -29.36 -0.07 -16.90
N GLY A 203 -28.04 -0.23 -17.06
CA GLY A 203 -27.15 0.82 -17.54
C GLY A 203 -26.83 1.91 -16.53
N TYR A 204 -26.78 1.60 -15.22
CA TYR A 204 -26.52 2.58 -14.14
C TYR A 204 -25.23 3.39 -14.36
N ILE A 205 -24.24 2.78 -15.02
CA ILE A 205 -22.96 3.42 -15.41
C ILE A 205 -23.12 4.69 -16.26
N SER A 206 -24.30 4.92 -16.87
CA SER A 206 -24.64 6.16 -17.57
C SER A 206 -24.62 7.41 -16.67
N ALA A 207 -24.77 7.23 -15.35
CA ALA A 207 -24.68 8.30 -14.35
C ALA A 207 -23.26 8.46 -13.74
N LEU A 208 -22.22 7.83 -14.32
CA LEU A 208 -20.83 8.01 -13.89
C LEU A 208 -20.32 9.44 -14.19
N ASP A 209 -19.97 10.16 -13.13
CA ASP A 209 -19.39 11.50 -13.17
C ASP A 209 -17.93 11.53 -13.68
N THR A 210 -17.39 12.73 -13.84
CA THR A 210 -16.04 12.96 -14.38
C THR A 210 -14.94 12.68 -13.36
N PHE A 211 -15.16 12.93 -12.07
CA PHE A 211 -14.14 12.78 -11.03
C PHE A 211 -13.85 11.30 -10.78
N HIS A 212 -14.89 10.50 -10.52
CA HIS A 212 -14.76 9.06 -10.30
C HIS A 212 -14.24 8.30 -11.52
N ARG A 213 -14.57 8.79 -12.73
CA ARG A 213 -13.99 8.29 -13.99
C ARG A 213 -12.48 8.53 -14.04
N GLY A 214 -12.04 9.74 -13.69
CA GLY A 214 -10.61 10.07 -13.55
C GLY A 214 -9.92 9.20 -12.52
N TYR A 215 -10.50 9.13 -11.32
CA TYR A 215 -10.00 8.39 -10.18
C TYR A 215 -9.79 6.89 -10.48
N GLU A 216 -10.82 6.16 -10.90
CA GLU A 216 -10.64 4.73 -11.21
C GLU A 216 -9.74 4.48 -12.43
N THR A 217 -9.58 5.45 -13.33
CA THR A 217 -8.61 5.31 -14.44
C THR A 217 -7.17 5.51 -13.96
N GLU A 218 -6.92 6.47 -13.06
CA GLU A 218 -5.64 6.68 -12.39
C GLU A 218 -5.25 5.45 -11.55
N GLU A 219 -6.21 4.93 -10.79
CA GLU A 219 -6.05 3.75 -9.93
C GLU A 219 -5.70 2.46 -10.68
N ILE A 220 -5.99 2.32 -11.99
CA ILE A 220 -5.48 1.19 -12.79
C ILE A 220 -3.94 1.17 -12.79
N PHE A 221 -3.29 2.33 -12.89
CA PHE A 221 -1.83 2.45 -12.84
C PHE A 221 -1.30 2.22 -11.40
N HIS A 222 -2.13 2.57 -10.42
CA HIS A 222 -2.10 2.14 -9.02
C HIS A 222 -1.83 0.62 -8.83
N GLU A 223 -2.34 -0.24 -9.71
CA GLU A 223 -2.33 -1.69 -9.46
C GLU A 223 -0.97 -2.39 -9.70
N GLU A 224 -0.74 -3.47 -8.94
CA GLU A 224 0.48 -4.28 -8.98
C GLU A 224 0.59 -5.10 -10.27
N ASP A 225 -0.53 -5.74 -10.67
CA ASP A 225 -0.73 -6.19 -12.03
C ASP A 225 -1.80 -5.32 -12.73
N PRO A 226 -1.40 -4.15 -13.27
CA PRO A 226 -2.34 -3.24 -13.91
C PRO A 226 -2.80 -3.78 -15.27
N LEU A 227 -2.04 -4.71 -15.88
CA LEU A 227 -2.38 -5.34 -17.15
C LEU A 227 -3.50 -6.38 -16.98
N ARG A 228 -3.48 -7.15 -15.89
CA ARG A 228 -4.55 -8.06 -15.46
C ARG A 228 -5.83 -7.31 -15.15
N VAL A 229 -5.73 -6.19 -14.41
CA VAL A 229 -6.86 -5.32 -14.10
C VAL A 229 -7.44 -4.68 -15.37
N LEU A 230 -6.59 -4.09 -16.23
CA LEU A 230 -7.01 -3.51 -17.51
C LEU A 230 -7.70 -4.55 -18.41
N LYS A 231 -7.12 -5.75 -18.58
CA LYS A 231 -7.74 -6.85 -19.34
C LYS A 231 -9.10 -7.27 -18.78
N ARG A 232 -9.28 -7.30 -17.45
CA ARG A 232 -10.57 -7.63 -16.82
C ARG A 232 -11.61 -6.52 -17.04
N LEU A 233 -11.20 -5.25 -16.94
CA LEU A 233 -12.05 -4.09 -17.22
C LEU A 233 -12.42 -3.96 -18.71
N GLU A 234 -11.53 -4.38 -19.63
CA GLU A 234 -11.83 -4.52 -21.06
C GLU A 234 -12.85 -5.63 -21.32
N ALA A 235 -12.68 -6.81 -20.69
CA ALA A 235 -13.56 -7.96 -20.86
C ALA A 235 -14.99 -7.71 -20.34
N GLU A 236 -15.14 -6.97 -19.23
CA GLU A 236 -16.45 -6.50 -18.72
C GLU A 236 -16.97 -5.26 -19.48
N GLY A 237 -16.18 -4.68 -20.40
CA GLY A 237 -16.55 -3.55 -21.25
C GLY A 237 -16.39 -2.15 -20.62
N TRP A 238 -15.95 -2.06 -19.36
CA TRP A 238 -15.89 -0.82 -18.59
C TRP A 238 -14.94 0.24 -19.15
N MET A 239 -13.92 -0.13 -19.92
CA MET A 239 -13.02 0.85 -20.56
C MET A 239 -13.73 1.81 -21.52
N LYS A 240 -14.92 1.45 -22.03
CA LYS A 240 -15.80 2.33 -22.82
C LYS A 240 -16.34 3.52 -22.01
N HIS A 241 -16.38 3.40 -20.69
CA HIS A 241 -16.88 4.42 -19.76
C HIS A 241 -15.75 5.16 -19.04
N LEU A 242 -14.62 4.49 -18.78
CA LEU A 242 -13.40 5.10 -18.25
C LEU A 242 -12.67 5.92 -19.33
N ALA A 243 -11.75 5.28 -20.05
CA ALA A 243 -10.90 5.88 -21.06
C ALA A 243 -10.84 4.97 -22.30
N PRO A 244 -11.71 5.18 -23.31
CA PRO A 244 -11.81 4.29 -24.49
C PRO A 244 -10.53 4.19 -25.33
N THR A 245 -9.58 5.10 -25.12
CA THR A 245 -8.28 5.12 -25.79
C THR A 245 -7.19 4.32 -25.06
N LEU A 246 -7.42 3.92 -23.80
CA LEU A 246 -6.54 3.09 -22.99
C LEU A 246 -6.96 1.61 -23.14
N SER A 247 -6.02 0.75 -23.54
CA SER A 247 -6.30 -0.65 -23.87
C SER A 247 -5.05 -1.52 -23.70
N ALA A 248 -5.20 -2.78 -23.28
CA ALA A 248 -4.09 -3.71 -23.13
C ALA A 248 -3.37 -4.00 -24.48
N ALA A 249 -4.05 -3.82 -25.62
CA ALA A 249 -3.43 -3.92 -26.94
C ALA A 249 -2.40 -2.80 -27.20
N LYS A 250 -2.61 -1.61 -26.61
CA LYS A 250 -1.68 -0.47 -26.68
C LYS A 250 -0.51 -0.56 -25.69
N ALA A 251 -0.56 -1.48 -24.74
CA ALA A 251 0.51 -1.70 -23.77
C ALA A 251 1.75 -2.38 -24.39
N ASN A 252 2.92 -2.12 -23.79
CA ASN A 252 4.16 -2.81 -24.09
C ASN A 252 4.38 -4.00 -23.12
N VAL A 253 3.65 -5.10 -23.36
CA VAL A 253 3.59 -6.27 -22.46
C VAL A 253 4.96 -6.89 -22.14
N PRO A 254 5.88 -7.14 -23.11
CA PRO A 254 7.19 -7.74 -22.79
C PRO A 254 8.07 -6.85 -21.90
N GLU A 255 7.90 -5.52 -21.98
CA GLU A 255 8.63 -4.60 -21.11
C GLU A 255 7.97 -4.49 -19.73
N LEU A 256 6.64 -4.63 -19.61
CA LEU A 256 5.95 -4.73 -18.31
C LEU A 256 6.40 -5.97 -17.52
N GLU A 257 6.63 -7.10 -18.21
CA GLU A 257 7.13 -8.33 -17.58
C GLU A 257 8.58 -8.17 -17.07
N LYS A 258 9.45 -7.52 -17.85
CA LYS A 258 10.83 -7.16 -17.42
C LYS A 258 10.86 -6.14 -16.30
N LEU A 259 9.95 -5.16 -16.32
CA LEU A 259 9.80 -4.16 -15.26
C LEU A 259 9.48 -4.85 -13.93
N ARG A 260 8.58 -5.84 -13.92
CA ARG A 260 8.26 -6.64 -12.72
C ARG A 260 9.46 -7.44 -12.22
N ALA A 261 10.25 -8.05 -13.10
CA ALA A 261 11.48 -8.74 -12.70
C ALA A 261 12.48 -7.79 -12.02
N SER A 262 12.68 -6.58 -12.59
CA SER A 262 13.52 -5.54 -11.98
C SER A 262 12.94 -5.03 -10.65
N HIS A 263 11.62 -4.90 -10.56
CA HIS A 263 10.88 -4.49 -9.36
C HIS A 263 11.07 -5.47 -8.21
N THR A 264 10.85 -6.77 -8.45
CA THR A 264 11.09 -7.83 -7.46
C THR A 264 12.56 -7.88 -7.04
N GLN A 265 13.51 -7.72 -7.97
CA GLN A 265 14.94 -7.70 -7.66
C GLN A 265 15.34 -6.52 -6.76
N LEU A 266 14.78 -5.33 -6.98
CA LEU A 266 14.99 -4.17 -6.12
C LEU A 266 14.36 -4.38 -4.72
N GLN A 267 13.14 -4.92 -4.65
CA GLN A 267 12.45 -5.20 -3.38
C GLN A 267 13.19 -6.23 -2.52
N LEU A 268 13.81 -7.25 -3.12
CA LEU A 268 14.64 -8.23 -2.42
C LEU A 268 15.92 -7.61 -1.82
N GLN A 269 16.34 -6.43 -2.29
CA GLN A 269 17.41 -5.63 -1.73
C GLN A 269 16.89 -4.44 -0.90
N GLY A 270 15.64 -4.46 -0.45
CA GLY A 270 15.06 -3.40 0.42
C GLY A 270 14.80 -2.06 -0.26
N ILE A 271 14.98 -1.95 -1.59
CA ILE A 271 14.56 -0.78 -2.36
C ILE A 271 13.12 -1.03 -2.82
N HIS A 272 12.16 -0.27 -2.30
CA HIS A 272 10.73 -0.49 -2.52
C HIS A 272 10.10 0.58 -3.43
N PRO A 273 10.33 0.55 -4.76
CA PRO A 273 9.79 1.54 -5.68
C PRO A 273 8.30 1.34 -5.94
N GLU A 274 7.57 2.43 -6.15
CA GLU A 274 6.20 2.33 -6.68
C GLU A 274 6.23 2.12 -8.19
N GLY A 275 5.56 1.06 -8.66
CA GLY A 275 5.51 0.73 -10.09
C GLY A 275 4.66 1.66 -10.95
N SER A 276 3.78 2.47 -10.36
CA SER A 276 2.69 3.19 -11.05
C SER A 276 3.14 4.13 -12.17
N VAL A 277 4.22 4.87 -11.94
CA VAL A 277 4.76 5.85 -12.90
C VAL A 277 5.36 5.14 -14.12
N ALA A 278 6.02 4.01 -13.91
CA ALA A 278 6.56 3.15 -14.97
C ALA A 278 5.46 2.33 -15.66
N ASN A 279 4.46 1.85 -14.90
CA ASN A 279 3.25 1.21 -15.40
C ASN A 279 2.52 2.13 -16.39
N PHE A 280 2.34 3.41 -16.06
CA PHE A 280 1.76 4.40 -16.98
C PHE A 280 2.52 4.44 -18.30
N SER A 281 3.84 4.70 -18.24
CA SER A 281 4.70 4.82 -19.42
C SER A 281 4.61 3.60 -20.35
N LEU A 282 4.57 2.37 -19.80
CA LEU A 282 4.51 1.15 -20.58
C LEU A 282 3.09 0.75 -21.05
N LEU A 283 2.04 1.07 -20.28
CA LEU A 283 0.64 0.82 -20.69
C LEU A 283 0.19 1.81 -21.77
N THR A 284 0.65 3.07 -21.72
CA THR A 284 0.34 4.08 -22.74
C THR A 284 1.29 4.08 -23.94
N ALA A 285 2.26 3.14 -23.99
CA ALA A 285 3.39 3.18 -24.95
C ALA A 285 3.02 3.27 -26.43
N LYS A 286 1.85 2.74 -26.85
CA LYS A 286 1.34 2.82 -28.24
C LYS A 286 0.13 3.76 -28.39
N MET A 287 -0.14 4.63 -27.41
CA MET A 287 -1.16 5.68 -27.50
C MET A 287 -0.59 6.90 -28.26
N ALA A 288 -1.45 7.64 -28.96
CA ALA A 288 -1.03 8.88 -29.58
C ALA A 288 -0.77 9.96 -28.50
N PRO A 289 0.23 10.85 -28.62
CA PRO A 289 0.57 11.82 -27.57
C PRO A 289 -0.59 12.72 -27.11
N LYS A 290 -1.54 13.02 -28.01
CA LYS A 290 -2.78 13.73 -27.68
C LYS A 290 -3.73 12.93 -26.78
N GLU A 291 -3.81 11.60 -26.94
CA GLU A 291 -4.58 10.72 -26.05
C GLU A 291 -3.94 10.68 -24.66
N VAL A 292 -2.62 10.51 -24.57
CA VAL A 292 -1.86 10.49 -23.31
C VAL A 292 -2.00 11.82 -22.56
N SER A 293 -1.94 12.94 -23.28
CA SER A 293 -2.12 14.28 -22.71
C SER A 293 -3.55 14.56 -22.24
N ALA A 294 -4.56 13.92 -22.86
CA ALA A 294 -5.94 13.99 -22.39
C ALA A 294 -6.17 13.11 -21.15
N LEU A 295 -5.55 11.92 -21.11
CA LEU A 295 -5.60 11.00 -19.98
C LEU A 295 -5.01 11.64 -18.71
N LYS A 296 -3.80 12.20 -18.79
CA LYS A 296 -3.18 12.98 -17.68
C LYS A 296 -4.08 14.08 -17.12
N LYS A 297 -4.81 14.78 -18.00
CA LYS A 297 -5.75 15.85 -17.60
C LYS A 297 -7.05 15.36 -16.96
N SER A 298 -7.34 14.05 -17.01
CA SER A 298 -8.48 13.46 -16.29
C SER A 298 -8.13 12.98 -14.88
N PHE A 299 -6.85 12.88 -14.52
CA PHE A 299 -6.41 12.36 -13.21
C PHE A 299 -6.64 13.38 -12.08
N PRO A 300 -7.31 13.00 -10.97
CA PRO A 300 -7.46 13.89 -9.82
C PRO A 300 -6.13 14.20 -9.11
N ARG A 301 -5.13 13.30 -9.13
CA ARG A 301 -3.83 13.52 -8.49
C ARG A 301 -2.84 14.13 -9.48
N GLN A 302 -2.92 15.45 -9.72
CA GLN A 302 -1.98 16.15 -10.61
C GLN A 302 -0.50 16.05 -10.18
N GLY A 303 -0.21 15.74 -8.91
CA GLY A 303 1.14 15.38 -8.46
C GLY A 303 1.70 14.11 -9.14
N PHE A 304 0.85 13.10 -9.37
CA PHE A 304 1.21 11.87 -10.10
C PHE A 304 1.48 12.17 -11.58
N VAL A 305 0.77 13.14 -12.18
CA VAL A 305 1.09 13.64 -13.53
C VAL A 305 2.50 14.27 -13.57
N GLY A 306 2.87 15.02 -12.54
CA GLY A 306 4.23 15.56 -12.37
C GLY A 306 5.29 14.47 -12.21
N GLU A 307 5.01 13.40 -11.45
CA GLU A 307 5.90 12.24 -11.32
C GLU A 307 6.09 11.51 -12.66
N ILE A 308 5.02 11.34 -13.46
CA ILE A 308 5.08 10.78 -14.83
C ILE A 308 5.96 11.64 -15.76
N GLU A 309 5.95 12.97 -15.60
CA GLU A 309 6.75 13.89 -16.42
C GLU A 309 8.21 14.00 -15.95
N ALA A 310 8.46 13.78 -14.66
CA ALA A 310 9.80 13.73 -14.08
C ALA A 310 10.55 12.42 -14.38
N LEU A 311 9.86 11.28 -14.48
CA LEU A 311 10.46 9.93 -14.53
C LEU A 311 11.62 9.78 -15.52
N GLU A 312 11.44 10.24 -16.76
CA GLU A 312 12.49 10.16 -17.80
C GLU A 312 13.69 11.09 -17.53
N GLY A 313 13.49 12.20 -16.81
CA GLY A 313 14.57 13.10 -16.40
C GLY A 313 15.35 12.53 -15.22
N GLU A 314 14.64 12.19 -14.15
CA GLU A 314 15.20 11.62 -12.91
C GLU A 314 16.02 10.35 -13.19
N ALA A 315 15.52 9.44 -14.04
CA ALA A 315 16.24 8.23 -14.40
C ALA A 315 17.47 8.49 -15.28
N LYS A 316 17.44 9.50 -16.16
CA LYS A 316 18.63 9.88 -16.97
C LYS A 316 19.70 10.53 -16.11
N GLU A 317 19.31 11.36 -15.15
CA GLU A 317 20.21 11.93 -14.16
C GLU A 317 20.83 10.83 -13.28
N PHE A 318 20.01 9.92 -12.74
CA PHE A 318 20.50 8.76 -12.00
C PHE A 318 21.50 7.92 -12.82
N ILE A 319 21.18 7.60 -14.08
CA ILE A 319 22.08 6.86 -14.98
C ILE A 319 23.41 7.62 -15.18
N ALA A 320 23.36 8.95 -15.34
CA ALA A 320 24.57 9.77 -15.49
C ALA A 320 25.44 9.78 -14.21
N GLN A 321 24.83 9.85 -13.03
CA GLN A 321 25.54 9.76 -11.75
C GLN A 321 26.11 8.35 -11.50
N PHE A 322 25.31 7.30 -11.75
CA PHE A 322 25.64 5.89 -11.52
C PHE A 322 26.65 5.31 -12.53
N SER A 323 26.75 5.89 -13.73
CA SER A 323 27.84 5.63 -14.68
C SER A 323 29.06 6.55 -14.49
N GLY A 324 28.91 7.65 -13.76
CA GLY A 324 29.95 8.64 -13.52
C GLY A 324 30.96 8.27 -12.43
N LYS A 325 31.98 9.13 -12.27
CA LYS A 325 33.06 8.94 -11.28
C LYS A 325 32.57 8.92 -9.82
N GLY A 326 31.42 9.52 -9.53
CA GLY A 326 30.81 9.55 -8.19
C GLY A 326 30.22 8.21 -7.74
N ALA A 327 30.14 7.22 -8.63
CA ALA A 327 29.74 5.85 -8.35
C ALA A 327 30.76 4.85 -8.91
N ALA A 328 32.05 5.22 -8.95
CA ALA A 328 33.11 4.39 -9.54
C ALA A 328 33.40 3.13 -8.71
N LEU A 329 33.43 3.28 -7.39
CA LEU A 329 33.60 2.17 -6.45
C LEU A 329 32.25 1.49 -6.12
N PRO A 330 32.23 0.18 -5.84
CA PRO A 330 31.03 -0.53 -5.39
C PRO A 330 30.32 0.14 -4.22
N SER A 331 31.06 0.56 -3.18
CA SER A 331 30.47 1.22 -2.00
C SER A 331 29.80 2.56 -2.32
N GLN A 332 30.31 3.28 -3.33
CA GLN A 332 29.72 4.52 -3.81
C GLN A 332 28.44 4.26 -4.62
N ALA A 333 28.46 3.23 -5.48
CA ALA A 333 27.29 2.82 -6.26
C ALA A 333 26.16 2.29 -5.36
N TRP A 334 26.49 1.56 -4.28
CA TRP A 334 25.55 1.19 -3.22
C TRP A 334 24.94 2.43 -2.56
N LYS A 335 25.77 3.35 -2.05
CA LYS A 335 25.28 4.59 -1.39
C LYS A 335 24.37 5.40 -2.31
N LEU A 336 24.72 5.53 -3.59
CA LEU A 336 23.90 6.24 -4.58
C LEU A 336 22.54 5.56 -4.81
N LEU A 337 22.45 4.23 -4.78
CA LEU A 337 21.17 3.52 -4.87
C LEU A 337 20.26 3.85 -3.67
N TYR A 338 20.73 3.72 -2.44
CA TYR A 338 19.88 3.98 -1.26
C TYR A 338 19.61 5.46 -0.98
N SER A 339 20.36 6.40 -1.58
CA SER A 339 20.08 7.84 -1.50
C SER A 339 19.27 8.38 -2.69
N SER A 340 18.99 7.57 -3.71
CA SER A 340 18.24 7.98 -4.91
C SER A 340 16.76 7.65 -4.83
N LYS A 341 15.94 8.39 -5.58
CA LYS A 341 14.50 8.17 -5.65
C LYS A 341 14.18 6.76 -6.21
N PRO A 342 13.48 5.88 -5.48
CA PRO A 342 13.24 4.49 -5.90
C PRO A 342 12.63 4.33 -7.30
N GLU A 343 11.64 5.15 -7.67
CA GLU A 343 10.98 5.07 -8.98
C GLU A 343 11.94 5.37 -10.15
N ALA A 344 12.92 6.26 -9.93
CA ALA A 344 13.96 6.57 -10.90
C ALA A 344 14.97 5.41 -11.05
N ILE A 345 15.30 4.73 -9.95
CA ILE A 345 16.15 3.52 -9.94
C ILE A 345 15.45 2.39 -10.71
N LEU A 346 14.16 2.15 -10.47
CA LEU A 346 13.35 1.15 -11.18
C LEU A 346 13.36 1.41 -12.70
N TRP A 347 13.09 2.66 -13.11
CA TRP A 347 13.07 3.01 -14.53
C TRP A 347 14.48 2.96 -15.15
N ALA A 348 15.53 3.29 -14.39
CA ALA A 348 16.92 3.15 -14.83
C ALA A 348 17.33 1.67 -15.01
N ALA A 349 17.05 0.81 -14.03
CA ALA A 349 17.31 -0.63 -14.09
C ALA A 349 16.63 -1.28 -15.31
N HIS A 350 15.39 -0.86 -15.60
CA HIS A 350 14.62 -1.31 -16.74
C HIS A 350 15.15 -0.79 -18.10
N THR A 351 15.47 0.51 -18.20
CA THR A 351 15.76 1.16 -19.50
C THR A 351 17.25 1.30 -19.85
N ALA A 352 18.17 1.05 -18.92
CA ALA A 352 19.60 1.23 -19.13
C ALA A 352 20.14 0.34 -20.27
N LYS A 353 20.75 0.99 -21.27
CA LYS A 353 21.36 0.29 -22.43
C LYS A 353 22.87 0.09 -22.30
N ALA A 354 23.54 0.91 -21.50
CA ALA A 354 24.99 0.87 -21.31
C ALA A 354 25.42 -0.41 -20.55
N PRO A 355 26.34 -1.25 -21.09
CA PRO A 355 26.76 -2.48 -20.42
C PRO A 355 27.31 -2.26 -19.00
N ALA A 356 28.09 -1.20 -18.78
CA ALA A 356 28.64 -0.88 -17.47
C ALA A 356 27.57 -0.54 -16.41
N VAL A 357 26.42 0.00 -16.81
CA VAL A 357 25.29 0.25 -15.88
C VAL A 357 24.56 -1.05 -15.56
N LYS A 358 24.35 -1.91 -16.57
CA LYS A 358 23.77 -3.24 -16.36
C LYS A 358 24.62 -4.10 -15.43
N ALA A 359 25.95 -4.14 -15.66
CA ALA A 359 26.88 -4.86 -14.81
C ALA A 359 26.77 -4.44 -13.34
N LYS A 360 26.77 -3.13 -13.04
CA LYS A 360 26.57 -2.63 -11.66
C LYS A 360 25.23 -3.04 -11.04
N PHE A 361 24.14 -3.09 -11.82
CA PHE A 361 22.87 -3.62 -11.32
C PHE A 361 22.94 -5.13 -11.07
N GLU A 362 23.60 -5.91 -11.93
CA GLU A 362 23.80 -7.34 -11.70
C GLU A 362 24.68 -7.61 -10.46
N SER A 363 25.74 -6.83 -10.25
CA SER A 363 26.54 -6.85 -9.02
C SER A 363 25.71 -6.49 -7.78
N PHE A 364 24.86 -5.46 -7.86
CA PHE A 364 23.92 -5.10 -6.78
C PHE A 364 22.94 -6.23 -6.44
N TYR A 365 22.44 -6.97 -7.43
CA TYR A 365 21.52 -8.08 -7.21
C TYR A 365 22.18 -9.40 -6.75
N LYS A 366 23.48 -9.60 -7.04
CA LYS A 366 24.15 -10.91 -6.88
C LYS A 366 25.38 -10.90 -5.96
N GLU A 367 26.25 -9.90 -6.10
CA GLU A 367 27.62 -9.90 -5.54
C GLU A 367 27.68 -9.10 -4.23
N TRP A 368 27.16 -7.88 -4.24
CA TRP A 368 27.18 -6.99 -3.08
C TRP A 368 26.37 -7.53 -1.87
N PRO A 369 25.26 -8.27 -2.05
CA PRO A 369 24.60 -8.97 -0.95
C PRO A 369 25.46 -10.08 -0.33
N GLN A 370 26.32 -10.74 -1.11
CA GLN A 370 27.28 -11.72 -0.58
C GLN A 370 28.42 -11.03 0.19
N ALA A 371 28.84 -9.82 -0.20
CA ALA A 371 29.79 -9.04 0.59
C ALA A 371 29.26 -8.74 2.00
N LYS A 372 27.94 -8.54 2.17
CA LYS A 372 27.32 -8.40 3.49
C LYS A 372 27.32 -9.71 4.31
N GLN A 373 27.28 -10.87 3.65
CA GLN A 373 27.43 -12.17 4.31
C GLN A 373 28.88 -12.49 4.71
N LYS A 374 29.88 -11.81 4.13
CA LYS A 374 31.30 -11.92 4.49
C LYS A 374 31.71 -11.08 5.71
N LEU A 375 30.77 -10.35 6.34
CA LEU A 375 31.07 -9.55 7.54
C LEU A 375 31.61 -10.44 8.67
N PRO A 376 32.82 -10.17 9.21
CA PRO A 376 33.52 -11.07 10.14
C PRO A 376 32.99 -10.92 11.58
N HIS A 377 31.71 -11.20 11.81
CA HIS A 377 31.04 -11.03 13.09
C HIS A 377 31.74 -11.79 14.25
N THR A 378 32.35 -12.95 13.99
CA THR A 378 33.14 -13.69 14.98
C THR A 378 34.38 -12.91 15.43
N LEU A 379 35.15 -12.36 14.48
CA LEU A 379 36.33 -11.52 14.79
C LEU A 379 35.92 -10.26 15.56
N MET A 380 34.79 -9.65 15.20
CA MET A 380 34.26 -8.50 15.95
C MET A 380 33.92 -8.89 17.40
N GLN A 381 33.31 -10.06 17.63
CA GLN A 381 33.03 -10.58 18.98
C GLN A 381 34.31 -10.87 19.78
N GLU A 382 35.32 -11.49 19.17
CA GLU A 382 36.66 -11.71 19.77
C GLU A 382 37.31 -10.38 20.19
N MET A 383 37.15 -9.34 19.35
CA MET A 383 37.61 -7.98 19.60
C MET A 383 36.67 -7.16 20.51
N ARG A 384 35.68 -7.80 21.16
CA ARG A 384 34.70 -7.17 22.08
C ARG A 384 33.78 -6.13 21.42
N ILE A 385 33.79 -6.04 20.09
CA ILE A 385 32.93 -5.18 19.27
C ILE A 385 31.60 -5.91 19.09
N VAL A 386 30.68 -5.68 20.03
CA VAL A 386 29.36 -6.33 20.10
C VAL A 386 28.22 -5.31 19.87
N PRO A 387 26.99 -5.73 19.53
CA PRO A 387 25.86 -4.82 19.25
C PRO A 387 25.50 -3.81 20.35
N GLY A 388 25.94 -4.03 21.60
CA GLY A 388 25.78 -3.07 22.69
C GLY A 388 26.81 -1.93 22.73
N VAL A 389 27.81 -1.93 21.83
CA VAL A 389 28.86 -0.88 21.78
C VAL A 389 28.36 0.32 20.96
N PRO A 390 28.54 1.57 21.43
CA PRO A 390 28.22 2.76 20.66
C PRO A 390 28.88 2.76 19.28
N ARG A 391 28.11 3.11 18.23
CA ARG A 391 28.51 3.10 16.81
C ARG A 391 28.76 1.72 16.19
N TYR A 392 28.33 0.61 16.80
CA TYR A 392 28.43 -0.74 16.21
C TYR A 392 27.87 -0.81 14.77
N GLU A 393 26.66 -0.30 14.53
CA GLU A 393 26.05 -0.27 13.19
C GLU A 393 26.83 0.63 12.20
N GLU A 394 27.31 1.81 12.63
CA GLU A 394 28.16 2.66 11.78
C GLU A 394 29.46 1.95 11.36
N LEU A 395 29.99 1.09 12.23
CA LEU A 395 31.21 0.33 11.98
C LEU A 395 30.93 -0.87 11.06
N LEU A 396 29.80 -1.55 11.21
CA LEU A 396 29.35 -2.58 10.26
C LEU A 396 29.17 -2.01 8.86
N ASP A 397 28.52 -0.85 8.71
CA ASP A 397 28.36 -0.19 7.42
C ASP A 397 29.72 0.19 6.81
N LYS A 398 30.63 0.79 7.60
CA LYS A 398 32.00 1.11 7.15
C LYS A 398 32.75 -0.14 6.70
N LEU A 399 32.77 -1.19 7.52
CA LEU A 399 33.45 -2.45 7.25
C LEU A 399 32.89 -3.11 5.97
N PHE A 400 31.56 -3.12 5.83
CA PHE A 400 30.86 -3.56 4.61
C PHE A 400 31.30 -2.75 3.37
N PHE A 401 31.44 -1.43 3.48
CA PHE A 401 31.90 -0.61 2.37
C PHE A 401 33.38 -0.85 1.98
N GLU A 402 34.29 -1.08 2.94
CA GLU A 402 35.69 -1.40 2.60
C GLU A 402 35.85 -2.84 2.07
N LEU A 403 35.02 -3.79 2.54
CA LEU A 403 34.89 -5.14 1.98
C LEU A 403 34.34 -5.12 0.54
N MET A 404 33.33 -4.30 0.28
CA MET A 404 32.75 -4.09 -1.05
C MET A 404 33.74 -3.48 -2.05
N ASP A 405 34.65 -2.64 -1.57
CA ASP A 405 35.69 -1.99 -2.38
C ASP A 405 36.99 -2.83 -2.46
N GLU A 406 36.96 -4.10 -2.02
CA GLU A 406 38.06 -5.07 -2.06
C GLU A 406 39.35 -4.68 -1.28
N LYS A 407 39.25 -3.77 -0.31
CA LYS A 407 40.40 -3.25 0.47
C LYS A 407 40.76 -4.07 1.70
N LEU A 408 39.90 -5.01 2.09
CA LEU A 408 40.06 -5.87 3.27
C LEU A 408 39.89 -7.33 2.81
N GLY A 409 40.93 -7.89 2.19
CA GLY A 409 40.89 -9.26 1.65
C GLY A 409 41.16 -10.34 2.69
N THR A 410 41.92 -9.99 3.74
CA THR A 410 42.46 -10.93 4.73
C THR A 410 41.93 -10.67 6.15
N VAL A 411 41.97 -11.70 6.99
CA VAL A 411 41.61 -11.59 8.43
C VAL A 411 42.54 -10.61 9.17
N GLU A 412 43.79 -10.50 8.74
CA GLU A 412 44.80 -9.61 9.33
C GLU A 412 44.50 -8.13 9.03
N GLU A 413 44.16 -7.80 7.78
CA GLU A 413 43.70 -6.46 7.40
C GLU A 413 42.39 -6.08 8.12
N MET A 414 41.42 -7.00 8.20
CA MET A 414 40.17 -6.79 8.94
C MET A 414 40.44 -6.53 10.43
N LYS A 415 41.36 -7.27 11.05
CA LYS A 415 41.75 -7.09 12.44
C LYS A 415 42.43 -5.74 12.67
N ALA A 416 43.38 -5.36 11.81
CA ALA A 416 44.04 -4.05 11.89
C ALA A 416 43.06 -2.87 11.67
N TYR A 417 42.07 -3.04 10.80
CA TYR A 417 41.01 -2.04 10.59
C TYR A 417 40.07 -1.89 11.81
N LEU A 418 39.78 -3.00 12.49
CA LEU A 418 38.90 -3.04 13.67
C LEU A 418 39.60 -2.64 14.98
N GLU A 419 40.92 -2.74 15.05
CA GLU A 419 41.69 -2.51 16.30
C GLU A 419 41.47 -1.13 16.94
N PRO A 420 41.41 -0.01 16.19
CA PRO A 420 41.09 1.32 16.74
C PRO A 420 39.66 1.46 17.32
N TYR A 421 38.78 0.49 17.06
CA TYR A 421 37.40 0.46 17.53
C TYR A 421 37.16 -0.58 18.66
N SER A 422 38.19 -1.35 19.03
CA SER A 422 38.15 -2.31 20.12
C SER A 422 37.97 -1.61 21.47
N PRO A 423 36.95 -1.93 22.28
CA PRO A 423 36.82 -1.41 23.63
C PRO A 423 38.04 -1.77 24.50
N PRO A 424 38.53 -0.86 25.36
CA PRO A 424 39.66 -1.15 26.24
C PRO A 424 39.35 -2.36 27.12
N ALA A 425 40.36 -3.21 27.35
CA ALA A 425 40.19 -4.42 28.14
C ALA A 425 39.64 -4.08 29.54
N PRO A 426 38.65 -4.85 30.06
CA PRO A 426 38.14 -4.62 31.40
C PRO A 426 39.27 -4.76 32.43
N PRO A 427 39.27 -3.95 33.50
CA PRO A 427 40.31 -4.03 34.52
C PRO A 427 40.38 -5.45 35.10
N PRO A 428 41.58 -5.98 35.39
CA PRO A 428 41.73 -7.35 35.89
C PRO A 428 40.94 -7.54 37.19
N PRO A 429 40.29 -8.70 37.39
CA PRO A 429 39.44 -8.93 38.54
C PRO A 429 40.25 -8.77 39.83
N VAL A 430 39.83 -7.82 40.67
CA VAL A 430 40.54 -7.51 41.92
C VAL A 430 40.37 -8.67 42.88
N HIS A 431 41.39 -9.53 42.98
CA HIS A 431 41.43 -10.64 43.92
C HIS A 431 41.49 -10.11 45.37
N LEU A 432 40.32 -9.84 45.95
CA LEU A 432 40.14 -9.44 47.34
C LEU A 432 40.62 -10.56 48.28
N ARG A 433 41.90 -10.51 48.66
CA ARG A 433 42.49 -11.37 49.69
C ARG A 433 41.71 -11.17 51.00
N ARG A 434 40.84 -12.14 51.35
CA ARG A 434 40.16 -12.17 52.65
C ARG A 434 41.19 -12.16 53.77
N ALA A 435 41.18 -11.13 54.60
CA ALA A 435 42.02 -11.07 55.79
C ALA A 435 41.58 -12.14 56.81
N ARG A 436 42.53 -12.82 57.45
CA ARG A 436 42.25 -13.70 58.59
C ARG A 436 41.86 -12.85 59.80
N VAL A 437 40.62 -13.00 60.28
CA VAL A 437 40.20 -12.45 61.58
C VAL A 437 40.78 -13.31 62.69
N ALA A 438 41.45 -12.68 63.67
CA ALA A 438 42.02 -13.37 64.82
C ALA A 438 40.93 -13.76 65.84
N LYS A 439 41.12 -14.92 66.48
CA LYS A 439 40.20 -15.49 67.48
C LYS A 439 40.64 -15.08 68.88
N LYS A 440 39.70 -14.63 69.73
CA LYS A 440 39.90 -14.52 71.20
C LYS A 440 38.65 -14.98 71.93
N GLU A 441 38.80 -15.36 73.20
CA GLU A 441 37.95 -16.39 73.83
C GLU A 441 37.12 -15.87 75.00
N ALA A 442 35.98 -16.52 75.27
CA ALA A 442 35.26 -16.47 76.54
C ALA A 442 34.44 -17.77 76.77
N LYS A 443 34.45 -18.28 78.01
CA LYS A 443 33.75 -19.48 78.51
C LYS A 443 33.91 -19.52 80.06
N PRO A 444 33.17 -20.34 80.84
CA PRO A 444 31.91 -21.06 80.56
C PRO A 444 30.86 -20.92 81.71
N ALA A 445 29.85 -21.83 81.71
CA ALA A 445 28.86 -22.18 82.77
C ALA A 445 27.43 -21.61 82.61
N LYS A 446 26.32 -22.34 82.89
CA LYS A 446 26.15 -23.75 83.34
C LYS A 446 24.75 -24.30 82.95
N SER A 447 24.61 -25.63 82.77
CA SER A 447 23.38 -26.50 82.73
C SER A 447 22.17 -26.09 81.85
N ARG A 448 21.66 -26.82 80.84
CA ARG A 448 21.32 -28.26 80.57
C ARG A 448 19.95 -28.80 81.10
N LYS A 449 19.01 -29.01 80.15
CA LYS A 449 18.23 -30.26 79.84
C LYS A 449 17.64 -30.07 78.42
N LYS A 450 18.09 -30.78 77.36
CA LYS A 450 17.72 -32.15 76.88
C LYS A 450 16.28 -32.18 76.30
N ALA A 451 15.98 -32.67 75.09
CA ALA A 451 16.67 -33.50 74.06
C ALA A 451 16.79 -32.74 72.70
N VAL A 452 17.64 -33.02 71.69
CA VAL A 452 18.22 -34.28 71.09
C VAL A 452 17.19 -35.02 70.20
N ALA A 453 17.43 -35.34 68.92
CA ALA A 453 18.68 -35.43 68.11
C ALA A 453 18.55 -34.98 66.63
N ALA A 454 19.72 -34.82 65.98
CA ALA A 454 20.06 -34.97 64.53
C ALA A 454 19.23 -34.19 63.47
N GLU A 455 19.78 -33.24 62.70
CA GLU A 455 20.81 -33.38 61.62
C GLU A 455 20.27 -34.11 60.38
N GLY A 456 20.58 -33.73 59.13
CA GLY A 456 21.48 -32.69 58.59
C GLY A 456 21.94 -33.20 57.20
N ALA A 457 21.53 -32.60 56.08
CA ALA A 457 22.02 -31.35 55.48
C ALA A 457 23.36 -31.51 54.74
N GLU A 458 23.56 -30.72 53.68
CA GLU A 458 24.67 -30.77 52.70
C GLU A 458 24.63 -31.97 51.71
N GLY A 459 25.16 -31.88 50.49
CA GLY A 459 25.84 -30.74 49.87
C GLY A 459 26.06 -30.83 48.34
N VAL A 460 26.42 -29.68 47.77
CA VAL A 460 26.81 -29.38 46.38
C VAL A 460 27.90 -30.28 45.77
N ALA A 461 27.84 -30.47 44.44
CA ALA A 461 29.01 -30.51 43.56
C ALA A 461 28.65 -30.21 42.08
N GLU A 462 29.40 -29.30 41.45
CA GLU A 462 29.61 -29.23 39.99
C GLU A 462 30.99 -29.83 39.68
N LEU A 463 31.23 -30.29 38.44
CA LEU A 463 32.46 -29.99 37.68
C LEU A 463 32.42 -30.56 36.25
N GLU A 464 33.37 -30.12 35.41
CA GLU A 464 33.42 -30.29 33.96
C GLU A 464 34.44 -31.34 33.47
N ALA A 465 34.53 -31.49 32.14
CA ALA A 465 35.68 -31.99 31.36
C ALA A 465 35.98 -33.51 31.42
N SER A 466 36.51 -34.15 30.36
CA SER A 466 36.83 -33.69 28.99
C SER A 466 36.91 -34.84 27.98
N ALA A 467 36.74 -34.51 26.69
CA ALA A 467 37.33 -35.12 25.49
C ALA A 467 37.34 -36.65 25.31
N GLU A 468 36.69 -37.13 24.24
CA GLU A 468 37.40 -37.72 23.08
C GLU A 468 36.48 -37.89 21.84
N THR A 469 37.10 -37.95 20.66
CA THR A 469 36.51 -38.29 19.33
C THR A 469 37.63 -39.03 18.57
N PRO A 470 37.39 -39.93 17.57
CA PRO A 470 36.59 -39.64 16.36
C PRO A 470 35.98 -40.85 15.56
N VAL A 471 35.58 -40.57 14.30
CA VAL A 471 35.47 -41.42 13.08
C VAL A 471 34.18 -42.24 12.75
N VAL A 472 33.92 -42.33 11.43
CA VAL A 472 33.08 -43.24 10.60
C VAL A 472 31.54 -43.08 10.55
N ALA A 473 31.14 -42.17 9.66
CA ALA A 473 30.23 -42.36 8.50
C ALA A 473 29.02 -43.35 8.51
N ALA A 474 27.85 -42.75 8.23
CA ALA A 474 26.85 -43.13 7.20
C ALA A 474 26.22 -44.54 7.12
N ALA A 475 24.90 -44.62 7.37
CA ALA A 475 23.93 -45.25 6.46
C ALA A 475 22.46 -44.82 6.72
N LYS A 476 21.66 -44.80 5.64
CA LYS A 476 20.18 -44.81 5.59
C LYS A 476 19.77 -45.91 4.60
N PRO A 477 18.50 -46.34 4.49
CA PRO A 477 17.41 -46.44 5.47
C PRO A 477 16.79 -47.88 5.48
N VAL A 478 15.74 -48.13 6.29
CA VAL A 478 14.89 -49.34 6.15
C VAL A 478 13.38 -49.00 6.22
N LYS A 479 12.58 -49.65 5.36
CA LYS A 479 11.10 -49.61 5.28
C LYS A 479 10.56 -50.94 4.72
N VAL A 480 9.61 -51.60 5.41
CA VAL A 480 8.62 -52.59 4.92
C VAL A 480 7.45 -52.53 5.93
N ALA A 481 6.16 -52.21 5.67
CA ALA A 481 5.11 -52.68 4.73
C ALA A 481 4.39 -53.99 5.17
N ALA A 482 3.12 -54.31 4.86
CA ALA A 482 2.00 -53.62 4.15
C ALA A 482 0.78 -53.40 5.11
N ALA A 483 -0.54 -53.40 4.85
CA ALA A 483 -1.51 -53.59 3.72
C ALA A 483 -2.77 -52.67 4.01
N LYS A 484 -3.86 -52.41 3.25
CA LYS A 484 -4.76 -53.11 2.27
C LYS A 484 -5.60 -54.26 2.88
N ALA A 485 -6.93 -54.39 2.70
CA ALA A 485 -8.05 -53.57 2.12
C ALA A 485 -9.41 -54.04 2.77
N ALA A 486 -10.68 -53.78 2.37
CA ALA A 486 -11.38 -53.18 1.20
C ALA A 486 -12.83 -52.68 1.59
N ALA A 487 -13.79 -52.61 0.63
CA ALA A 487 -15.23 -52.23 0.78
C ALA A 487 -16.09 -52.90 -0.35
N PRO A 488 -17.40 -52.64 -0.63
CA PRO A 488 -18.47 -51.85 0.04
C PRO A 488 -19.91 -52.50 0.09
N ALA A 489 -20.93 -51.88 0.75
CA ALA A 489 -22.37 -52.13 0.47
C ALA A 489 -23.37 -51.03 0.98
N LYS A 490 -24.58 -50.99 0.39
CA LYS A 490 -25.60 -49.90 0.34
C LYS A 490 -26.63 -49.82 1.50
N LYS A 491 -27.10 -48.58 1.78
CA LYS A 491 -28.49 -48.09 2.11
C LYS A 491 -29.41 -48.85 3.10
N ALA A 492 -29.89 -48.15 4.15
CA ALA A 492 -31.28 -48.15 4.64
C ALA A 492 -31.59 -46.97 5.61
N ALA A 493 -32.88 -46.59 5.76
CA ALA A 493 -33.44 -45.65 6.75
C ALA A 493 -35.00 -45.71 6.70
N PRO A 494 -35.77 -45.07 7.60
CA PRO A 494 -35.66 -44.93 9.06
C PRO A 494 -36.92 -45.48 9.81
N VAL A 495 -36.97 -45.43 11.15
CA VAL A 495 -38.16 -45.77 11.99
C VAL A 495 -38.47 -44.62 12.99
N LYS A 496 -39.71 -44.52 13.51
CA LYS A 496 -40.30 -43.31 14.12
C LYS A 496 -41.37 -43.63 15.20
N VAL A 497 -41.80 -42.60 15.96
CA VAL A 497 -42.97 -42.52 16.91
C VAL A 497 -42.86 -43.40 18.19
N VAL A 498 -43.48 -43.17 19.39
CA VAL A 498 -44.49 -42.25 20.00
C VAL A 498 -44.04 -42.01 21.48
N ALA A 499 -43.95 -40.84 22.17
CA ALA A 499 -44.78 -39.65 22.46
C ALA A 499 -45.83 -39.74 23.62
N LYS A 500 -45.68 -38.89 24.66
CA LYS A 500 -46.63 -38.46 25.75
C LYS A 500 -45.89 -37.47 26.68
N LYS A 501 -46.48 -36.52 27.43
CA LYS A 501 -47.75 -35.76 27.38
C LYS A 501 -47.56 -34.48 28.26
N ALA A 502 -48.25 -33.37 27.96
CA ALA A 502 -48.13 -32.09 28.71
C ALA A 502 -49.38 -31.72 29.54
N ALA A 503 -49.25 -30.71 30.41
CA ALA A 503 -50.32 -30.07 31.19
C ALA A 503 -50.07 -28.54 31.34
N ALA A 504 -51.10 -27.76 31.69
CA ALA A 504 -51.06 -26.28 31.69
C ALA A 504 -52.02 -25.62 32.70
N PRO A 505 -51.80 -24.33 33.02
CA PRO A 505 -52.83 -23.30 33.26
C PRO A 505 -52.64 -22.09 32.30
N ALA A 506 -53.54 -21.11 32.12
CA ALA A 506 -54.99 -20.94 32.39
C ALA A 506 -55.52 -19.77 31.50
N LYS A 507 -56.64 -19.11 31.83
CA LYS A 507 -57.18 -17.90 31.17
C LYS A 507 -57.89 -16.96 32.16
N LYS A 508 -58.12 -15.70 31.76
CA LYS A 508 -59.22 -14.81 32.23
C LYS A 508 -59.90 -14.11 31.03
N THR A 509 -60.96 -13.33 31.27
CA THR A 509 -62.10 -13.07 30.35
C THR A 509 -62.31 -11.59 29.93
N ALA A 510 -63.29 -11.32 29.05
CA ALA A 510 -63.71 -10.00 28.50
C ALA A 510 -65.14 -9.63 28.98
N ALA A 511 -65.87 -8.56 28.58
CA ALA A 511 -65.82 -7.57 27.47
C ALA A 511 -66.47 -6.22 27.96
N PRO A 512 -67.34 -5.40 27.27
CA PRO A 512 -67.80 -5.33 25.86
C PRO A 512 -67.93 -3.90 25.19
N VAL A 513 -67.88 -3.89 23.84
CA VAL A 513 -68.69 -3.09 22.86
C VAL A 513 -68.92 -1.56 23.01
N LYS A 514 -68.53 -0.80 21.96
CA LYS A 514 -69.41 0.14 21.20
C LYS A 514 -68.91 0.35 19.75
N LYS A 515 -69.76 0.81 18.83
CA LYS A 515 -69.53 0.86 17.36
C LYS A 515 -69.43 2.28 16.79
N ALA A 516 -68.67 2.47 15.71
CA ALA A 516 -68.81 3.54 14.72
C ALA A 516 -68.35 3.04 13.32
N ALA A 517 -68.71 3.75 12.24
CA ALA A 517 -68.63 3.25 10.85
C ALA A 517 -67.47 3.86 10.01
N PRO A 518 -67.03 3.22 8.91
CA PRO A 518 -65.85 3.64 8.13
C PRO A 518 -66.17 4.65 7.01
N VAL A 519 -65.20 5.51 6.67
CA VAL A 519 -65.34 6.53 5.61
C VAL A 519 -64.51 6.21 4.36
N LYS A 520 -65.23 5.81 3.31
CA LYS A 520 -64.98 5.99 1.86
C LYS A 520 -63.52 6.03 1.35
N LYS A 521 -63.13 4.97 0.63
CA LYS A 521 -62.17 5.09 -0.49
C LYS A 521 -62.77 6.00 -1.59
N VAL A 522 -61.96 6.84 -2.21
CA VAL A 522 -62.32 7.51 -3.49
C VAL A 522 -61.59 6.81 -4.63
N VAL A 523 -62.33 6.41 -5.66
CA VAL A 523 -61.82 5.89 -6.92
C VAL A 523 -62.19 6.87 -8.02
N VAL A 524 -61.21 7.34 -8.79
CA VAL A 524 -61.45 8.09 -10.02
C VAL A 524 -61.19 7.16 -11.21
N LYS A 525 -62.18 7.04 -12.11
CA LYS A 525 -62.10 6.20 -13.30
C LYS A 525 -61.46 6.96 -14.46
N ALA A 526 -60.71 6.24 -15.30
CA ALA A 526 -60.40 6.71 -16.65
C ALA A 526 -61.61 6.55 -17.59
N PRO A 527 -61.78 7.42 -18.60
CA PRO A 527 -62.71 7.21 -19.71
C PRO A 527 -62.06 6.38 -20.83
N ALA A 528 -62.88 5.55 -21.49
CA ALA A 528 -62.61 5.02 -22.83
C ALA A 528 -63.57 5.74 -23.83
N LYS A 529 -63.60 5.53 -25.15
CA LYS A 529 -63.23 4.37 -26.01
C LYS A 529 -63.26 4.82 -27.50
N LYS A 530 -63.04 3.88 -28.45
CA LYS A 530 -63.15 3.96 -29.94
C LYS A 530 -61.84 4.44 -30.63
N SER A 531 -61.05 3.55 -31.25
CA SER A 531 -61.18 2.87 -32.58
C SER A 531 -60.71 3.77 -33.74
N VAL A 532 -59.98 3.31 -34.78
CA VAL A 532 -60.13 2.08 -35.59
C VAL A 532 -58.77 1.42 -35.88
N ALA A 533 -58.75 0.18 -36.39
CA ALA A 533 -57.53 -0.60 -36.69
C ALA A 533 -57.40 -0.98 -38.17
N LYS A 534 -56.15 -1.05 -38.69
CA LYS A 534 -55.67 -2.09 -39.63
C LYS A 534 -54.14 -2.04 -39.86
N LYS A 535 -53.58 -3.23 -40.14
CA LYS A 535 -52.23 -3.54 -40.69
C LYS A 535 -52.45 -4.07 -42.13
N PRO A 536 -51.42 -4.46 -42.92
CA PRO A 536 -50.05 -3.95 -43.09
C PRO A 536 -49.71 -3.67 -44.59
N ALA A 537 -48.57 -3.07 -44.93
CA ALA A 537 -47.83 -3.33 -46.20
C ALA A 537 -46.48 -2.57 -46.31
N ALA A 538 -45.60 -3.13 -47.16
CA ALA A 538 -44.48 -2.50 -47.89
C ALA A 538 -44.42 -3.22 -49.28
N PRO A 539 -43.50 -2.96 -50.24
CA PRO A 539 -42.33 -2.06 -50.29
C PRO A 539 -42.12 -1.31 -51.65
N VAL A 540 -40.88 -0.86 -51.93
CA VAL A 540 -40.23 -0.58 -53.26
C VAL A 540 -40.18 0.87 -53.80
N LYS A 541 -39.12 1.12 -54.60
CA LYS A 541 -38.55 2.39 -55.10
C LYS A 541 -39.02 2.76 -56.53
N LYS A 542 -39.00 4.07 -56.90
CA LYS A 542 -38.23 4.71 -58.02
C LYS A 542 -38.70 6.17 -58.27
N VAL A 543 -37.84 7.20 -58.25
CA VAL A 543 -36.90 7.75 -59.27
C VAL A 543 -37.54 8.65 -60.36
N ALA A 544 -37.20 9.96 -60.35
CA ALA A 544 -36.96 10.86 -61.52
C ALA A 544 -36.59 12.30 -61.04
N ALA A 545 -36.14 13.24 -61.90
CA ALA A 545 -34.79 13.38 -62.45
C ALA A 545 -34.63 14.69 -63.27
N LYS A 546 -33.48 15.42 -63.18
CA LYS A 546 -32.69 16.03 -64.31
C LYS A 546 -31.50 16.92 -63.89
N LYS A 547 -30.64 17.21 -64.88
CA LYS A 547 -29.36 18.00 -64.95
C LYS A 547 -29.62 19.31 -65.76
N PRO A 548 -28.65 20.16 -66.24
CA PRO A 548 -27.16 20.14 -66.27
C PRO A 548 -26.51 21.52 -65.86
N ALA A 549 -25.37 21.97 -66.42
CA ALA A 549 -23.97 21.64 -66.06
C ALA A 549 -22.93 22.56 -66.78
N ALA A 550 -21.62 22.47 -66.41
CA ALA A 550 -20.41 23.11 -67.02
C ALA A 550 -20.15 24.61 -66.66
N LYS A 551 -18.93 25.19 -66.75
CA LYS A 551 -17.69 24.82 -67.48
C LYS A 551 -16.35 24.96 -66.69
N LYS A 552 -15.38 24.17 -67.16
CA LYS A 552 -13.90 24.15 -67.04
C LYS A 552 -13.13 25.48 -66.75
N ALA A 553 -11.98 25.38 -66.07
CA ALA A 553 -10.62 25.68 -66.62
C ALA A 553 -9.45 25.46 -65.61
N ALA A 554 -8.21 25.35 -66.11
CA ALA A 554 -6.92 25.46 -65.39
C ALA A 554 -5.84 25.94 -66.39
N PRO A 555 -4.72 26.60 -65.97
CA PRO A 555 -3.43 25.91 -66.04
C PRO A 555 -2.30 26.35 -65.08
N LYS A 556 -1.25 25.50 -65.06
CA LYS A 556 0.14 25.60 -64.55
C LYS A 556 0.81 27.00 -64.50
N LYS A 557 1.67 27.23 -63.49
CA LYS A 557 3.16 27.31 -63.63
C LYS A 557 3.94 27.44 -62.29
N ALA A 558 5.20 27.04 -62.34
CA ALA A 558 6.31 27.35 -61.41
C ALA A 558 7.43 28.08 -62.24
N PRO A 559 8.70 28.36 -61.82
CA PRO A 559 9.51 27.76 -60.74
C PRO A 559 10.45 28.72 -59.94
N ALA A 560 11.20 28.17 -58.97
CA ALA A 560 12.61 28.53 -58.70
C ALA A 560 13.30 27.48 -57.77
N LYS A 561 14.62 27.31 -57.89
CA LYS A 561 15.48 26.60 -56.90
C LYS A 561 16.54 27.57 -56.40
N ALA A 562 16.93 27.46 -55.12
CA ALA A 562 18.21 27.96 -54.63
C ALA A 562 18.75 27.03 -53.53
N VAL A 563 20.08 26.82 -53.49
CA VAL A 563 20.78 25.93 -52.57
C VAL A 563 22.05 26.65 -52.08
N ALA A 564 22.26 26.80 -50.77
CA ALA A 564 23.61 27.04 -50.22
C ALA A 564 23.74 26.87 -48.68
N LYS A 565 24.64 25.95 -48.30
CA LYS A 565 25.79 26.15 -47.37
C LYS A 565 25.58 26.75 -45.95
N LYS A 566 25.84 25.86 -44.97
CA LYS A 566 26.85 25.96 -43.87
C LYS A 566 26.80 27.11 -42.83
N ALA A 567 26.98 26.68 -41.58
CA ALA A 567 27.40 27.41 -40.37
C ALA A 567 28.86 27.97 -40.50
N PRO A 568 29.54 28.59 -39.49
CA PRO A 568 29.37 28.46 -38.03
C PRO A 568 29.63 29.76 -37.20
N VAL A 569 30.12 29.60 -35.94
CA VAL A 569 30.77 30.60 -35.04
C VAL A 569 29.83 31.46 -34.14
N LYS A 570 30.14 31.75 -32.86
CA LYS A 570 30.94 31.07 -31.80
C LYS A 570 30.68 31.72 -30.41
N VAL A 571 30.87 30.93 -29.36
CA VAL A 571 31.00 31.26 -27.92
C VAL A 571 31.72 32.59 -27.58
N VAL A 572 31.20 33.35 -26.60
CA VAL A 572 31.94 34.01 -25.48
C VAL A 572 31.00 34.11 -24.25
N ALA A 573 31.55 34.03 -23.03
CA ALA A 573 30.82 34.20 -21.76
C ALA A 573 31.47 35.24 -20.83
N LYS A 574 30.69 35.84 -19.93
CA LYS A 574 31.07 36.56 -18.69
C LYS A 574 29.79 36.77 -17.85
N ALA A 575 29.74 36.95 -16.53
CA ALA A 575 30.55 36.56 -15.36
C ALA A 575 30.20 37.55 -14.22
N ALA A 576 29.67 37.04 -13.11
CA ALA A 576 29.65 37.59 -11.74
C ALA A 576 29.36 39.09 -11.45
N ALA A 577 28.38 39.34 -10.57
CA ALA A 577 28.41 40.43 -9.58
C ALA A 577 27.56 40.08 -8.33
N LYS A 578 27.98 40.52 -7.13
CA LYS A 578 27.27 40.33 -5.85
C LYS A 578 26.49 41.61 -5.45
N LYS A 579 25.30 41.46 -4.86
CA LYS A 579 24.69 42.40 -3.88
C LYS A 579 23.88 41.58 -2.86
N THR A 580 24.38 41.29 -1.65
CA THR A 580 24.41 42.12 -0.41
C THR A 580 23.02 42.45 0.16
N VAL A 581 22.76 41.94 1.37
CA VAL A 581 21.52 42.12 2.17
C VAL A 581 21.67 43.31 3.12
N PRO A 582 20.64 44.18 3.29
CA PRO A 582 20.64 45.21 4.34
C PRO A 582 20.12 44.66 5.68
N VAL A 583 20.91 44.80 6.73
CA VAL A 583 20.53 44.44 8.11
C VAL A 583 19.61 45.53 8.72
N LYS A 584 18.45 45.15 9.27
CA LYS A 584 17.64 46.03 10.13
C LYS A 584 18.06 45.92 11.60
N LYS A 585 18.23 47.07 12.26
CA LYS A 585 18.61 47.18 13.68
C LYS A 585 17.43 46.86 14.60
N ALA A 586 17.73 46.32 15.78
CA ALA A 586 16.79 46.25 16.91
C ALA A 586 16.71 47.60 17.67
N PRO A 587 15.58 47.92 18.32
CA PRO A 587 15.45 49.08 19.22
C PRO A 587 15.98 48.75 20.63
N PRO A 588 16.46 49.76 21.40
CA PRO A 588 17.07 49.55 22.72
C PRO A 588 16.06 49.57 23.88
N ALA A 589 16.42 48.90 24.98
CA ALA A 589 15.66 48.96 26.24
C ALA A 589 15.85 50.28 27.01
N LYS A 590 14.84 50.70 27.76
CA LYS A 590 14.94 51.70 28.84
C LYS A 590 14.44 51.13 30.18
N LYS A 591 14.97 51.69 31.27
CA LYS A 591 14.79 51.21 32.65
C LYS A 591 13.48 51.70 33.28
N LYS A 592 13.00 50.91 34.27
CA LYS A 592 12.25 51.31 35.48
C LYS A 592 11.12 52.36 35.31
N ARG A 593 9.90 51.95 35.63
CA ARG A 593 9.46 52.08 37.02
C ARG A 593 8.61 50.88 37.45
#